data_AF-A0A968CIA9-F1
#
_entry.id   AF-A0A968CIA9-F1
#
_cell.length_a   1.000
_cell.length_b   1.000
_cell.length_c   1.000
_cell.angle_alpha   90.00
_cell.angle_beta   90.00
_cell.angle_gamma   90.00
#
_symmetry.space_group_name_H-M   'P 1'
#
loop_
_entity.id
_entity.type
_entity.pdbx_description
1 polymer ?
#
loop_
_entity_poly.entity_id
_entity_poly.type
_entity_poly.pdbx_seq_one_letter_code
_entity_poly.pdbx_strand_id
1 'polypeptide(L)'
;RTVVAYDRHDRPVTAEQVGGAGAMAVLMRDALDPNLLQTLEGTPALVHAGPFANIAHGNASLVADLVGARGGDYLITEAGFG
;
A
#
# COMPACT_ATOMS: atom_id res chain seq x y z
N ARG A 1 11.52 3.83 -5.15
CA ARG A 1 12.81 3.29 -4.67
C ARG A 1 13.13 3.92 -3.33
N THR A 2 13.47 3.12 -2.32
CA THR A 2 13.72 3.62 -0.95
C THR A 2 15.21 3.91 -0.78
N VAL A 3 15.54 5.15 -0.40
CA VAL A 3 16.88 5.53 0.06
C VAL A 3 16.96 5.27 1.56
N VAL A 4 17.98 4.55 2.01
CA VAL A 4 18.13 4.14 3.42
C VAL A 4 19.29 4.85 4.11
N ALA A 5 20.26 5.37 3.36
CA ALA A 5 21.42 6.09 3.88
C ALA A 5 22.08 6.93 2.79
N TYR A 6 23.08 7.71 3.18
CA TYR A 6 24.04 8.36 2.30
C TYR A 6 25.45 7.85 2.65
N ASP A 7 26.29 7.63 1.64
CA ASP A 7 27.68 7.20 1.87
C ASP A 7 28.59 8.38 2.25
N ARG A 8 29.90 8.11 2.47
CA ARG A 8 30.88 9.14 2.85
C ARG A 8 31.13 10.20 1.75
N HIS A 9 30.60 9.98 0.55
CA HIS A 9 30.65 10.89 -0.59
C HIS A 9 29.26 11.52 -0.88
N ASP A 10 28.33 11.43 0.07
CA ASP A 10 26.96 11.96 -0.02
C ASP A 10 26.13 11.35 -1.16
N ARG A 11 26.47 10.12 -1.58
CA ARG A 11 25.70 9.40 -2.60
C ARG A 11 24.59 8.59 -1.92
N PRO A 12 23.35 8.62 -2.43
CA PRO A 12 22.25 7.88 -1.84
C PRO A 12 22.49 6.37 -1.97
N VAL A 13 22.24 5.65 -0.89
CA VAL A 13 22.26 4.19 -0.83
C VAL A 13 20.82 3.69 -0.77
N THR A 14 20.41 2.84 -1.72
CA THR A 14 19.04 2.30 -1.80
C THR A 14 18.91 0.94 -1.14
N ALA A 15 17.67 0.56 -0.83
CA ALA A 15 17.36 -0.77 -0.29
C ALA A 15 17.84 -1.93 -1.19
N GLU A 16 17.88 -1.75 -2.51
CA GLU A 16 18.48 -2.72 -3.44
C GLU A 16 19.99 -2.89 -3.23
N GLN A 17 20.72 -1.79 -3.00
CA GLN A 17 22.19 -1.82 -2.86
C GLN A 17 22.64 -2.55 -1.59
N VAL A 18 21.77 -2.60 -0.57
CA VAL A 18 22.00 -3.38 0.67
C VAL A 18 21.38 -4.77 0.62
N GLY A 19 20.84 -5.20 -0.54
CA GLY A 19 20.22 -6.52 -0.72
C GLY A 19 18.88 -6.71 0.00
N GLY A 20 18.28 -5.66 0.56
CA GLY A 20 17.05 -5.74 1.35
C GLY A 20 15.77 -5.83 0.52
N ALA A 21 15.77 -5.33 -0.71
CA ALA A 21 14.56 -5.19 -1.52
C ALA A 21 13.82 -6.52 -1.77
N GLY A 22 14.55 -7.58 -2.16
CA GLY A 22 13.94 -8.89 -2.41
C GLY A 22 13.40 -9.55 -1.15
N ALA A 23 14.14 -9.46 -0.04
CA ALA A 23 13.70 -10.00 1.25
C ALA A 23 12.42 -9.29 1.75
N MET A 24 12.36 -7.96 1.65
CA MET A 24 11.15 -7.20 1.99
C MET A 24 9.96 -7.59 1.11
N ALA A 25 10.17 -7.78 -0.19
CA ALA A 25 9.11 -8.22 -1.09
C ALA A 25 8.55 -9.60 -0.69
N VAL A 26 9.42 -10.55 -0.29
CA VAL A 26 8.98 -11.87 0.19
C VAL A 26 8.16 -11.75 1.48
N LEU A 27 8.57 -10.90 2.42
CA LEU A 27 7.81 -10.66 3.65
C LEU A 27 6.43 -10.05 3.38
N MET A 28 6.30 -9.25 2.33
CA MET A 28 5.05 -8.60 1.95
C MET A 28 4.17 -9.43 1.02
N ARG A 29 4.62 -10.61 0.58
CA ARG A 29 3.94 -11.40 -0.47
C ARG A 29 2.45 -11.58 -0.18
N ASP A 30 2.14 -12.13 0.99
CA ASP A 30 0.75 -12.44 1.37
C ASP A 30 0.03 -11.16 1.87
N ALA A 31 0.78 -10.20 2.41
CA ALA A 31 0.27 -8.92 2.87
C ALA A 31 -0.09 -7.94 1.73
N LEU A 32 0.21 -8.29 0.47
CA LEU A 32 -0.17 -7.51 -0.71
C LEU A 32 -1.62 -7.79 -1.14
N ASP A 33 -2.19 -8.91 -0.69
CA ASP A 33 -3.54 -9.33 -1.03
C ASP A 33 -4.59 -8.54 -0.20
N PRO A 34 -5.56 -7.86 -0.83
CA PRO A 34 -6.60 -7.13 -0.11
C PRO A 34 -7.50 -8.05 0.73
N ASN A 35 -7.87 -7.60 1.94
CA ASN A 35 -8.79 -8.34 2.79
C ASN A 35 -10.24 -8.03 2.40
N LEU A 36 -11.03 -9.08 2.12
CA LEU A 36 -12.47 -8.99 1.86
C LEU A 36 -13.27 -9.12 3.16
N LEU A 37 -14.11 -8.12 3.41
CA LEU A 37 -15.04 -8.05 4.53
C LEU A 37 -16.43 -7.63 4.01
N GLN A 38 -17.35 -7.34 4.95
CA GLN A 38 -18.69 -6.84 4.63
C GLN A 38 -19.15 -5.80 5.66
N THR A 39 -20.08 -4.92 5.25
CA THR A 39 -20.82 -4.02 6.15
C THR A 39 -21.90 -4.78 6.93
N LEU A 40 -22.60 -4.10 7.85
CA LEU A 40 -23.73 -4.67 8.60
C LEU A 40 -24.90 -5.10 7.70
N GLU A 41 -25.01 -4.50 6.50
CA GLU A 41 -26.05 -4.80 5.51
C GLU A 41 -25.57 -5.80 4.46
N GLY A 42 -24.39 -6.39 4.63
CA GLY A 42 -23.84 -7.40 3.72
C GLY A 42 -23.18 -6.85 2.46
N THR A 43 -22.98 -5.53 2.36
CA THR A 43 -22.25 -4.92 1.23
C THR A 43 -20.77 -5.29 1.32
N PRO A 44 -20.13 -5.79 0.23
CA PRO A 44 -18.70 -6.10 0.23
C PRO A 44 -17.82 -4.88 0.55
N ALA A 45 -16.77 -5.07 1.35
CA ALA A 45 -15.81 -4.02 1.70
C ALA A 45 -14.38 -4.56 1.61
N LEU A 46 -13.48 -3.82 0.96
CA LEU A 46 -12.04 -4.13 0.93
C LEU A 46 -11.31 -3.24 1.93
N VAL A 47 -10.59 -3.85 2.87
CA VAL A 47 -9.79 -3.12 3.88
C VAL A 47 -8.33 -3.48 3.71
N HIS A 48 -7.52 -2.53 3.21
CA HIS A 48 -6.14 -2.81 2.85
C HIS A 48 -5.24 -1.58 2.82
N ALA A 49 -4.06 -1.71 3.44
CA ALA A 49 -3.11 -0.62 3.73
C ALA A 49 -3.73 0.54 4.56
N GLY A 50 -2.90 1.52 4.90
CA GLY A 50 -3.30 2.67 5.73
C GLY A 50 -2.14 3.62 5.99
N PRO A 51 -1.57 4.26 4.96
CA PRO A 51 -0.50 5.23 5.14
C PRO A 51 -1.03 6.51 5.79
N PHE A 52 -0.14 7.27 6.43
CA PHE A 52 -0.48 8.61 6.90
C PHE A 52 -0.85 9.53 5.74
N ALA A 53 -1.72 10.50 6.00
CA ALA A 53 -2.19 11.45 5.00
C ALA A 53 -1.41 12.79 4.96
N ASN A 54 -0.39 12.97 5.83
CA ASN A 54 0.38 14.22 5.94
C ASN A 54 1.78 14.09 5.31
N ILE A 55 2.44 12.95 5.51
CA ILE A 55 3.77 12.62 4.95
C ILE A 55 3.68 11.52 3.88
N ALA A 56 2.48 11.04 3.60
CA ALA A 56 2.14 10.16 2.50
C ALA A 56 0.71 10.54 2.00
N HIS A 57 0.11 9.72 1.13
CA HIS A 57 -1.09 10.10 0.38
C HIS A 57 -2.42 9.82 1.09
N GLY A 58 -2.45 8.98 2.14
CA GLY A 58 -3.64 8.83 2.99
C GLY A 58 -4.79 7.99 2.42
N ASN A 59 -4.56 7.15 1.41
CA ASN A 59 -5.60 6.29 0.83
C ASN A 59 -5.37 4.82 1.14
N ALA A 60 -6.41 4.01 0.96
CA ALA A 60 -6.28 2.56 0.85
C ALA A 60 -5.35 2.18 -0.33
N SER A 61 -4.94 0.92 -0.38
CA SER A 61 -4.03 0.48 -1.44
C SER A 61 -4.66 0.58 -2.84
N LEU A 62 -3.84 0.95 -3.84
CA LEU A 62 -4.24 0.89 -5.25
C LEU A 62 -4.70 -0.52 -5.68
N VAL A 63 -4.13 -1.58 -5.12
CA VAL A 63 -4.51 -2.97 -5.43
C VAL A 63 -5.97 -3.23 -5.05
N ALA A 64 -6.39 -2.80 -3.85
CA ALA A 64 -7.78 -2.91 -3.41
C ALA A 64 -8.73 -2.11 -4.30
N ASP A 65 -8.38 -0.87 -4.65
CA ASP A 65 -9.20 -0.05 -5.55
C ASP A 65 -9.33 -0.70 -6.94
N LEU A 66 -8.25 -1.27 -7.49
CA LEU A 66 -8.27 -1.96 -8.78
C LEU A 66 -9.11 -3.25 -8.78
N VAL A 67 -9.13 -3.97 -7.65
CA VAL A 67 -9.99 -5.16 -7.46
C VAL A 67 -11.44 -4.70 -7.32
N GLY A 68 -11.72 -3.71 -6.48
CA GLY A 68 -13.07 -3.18 -6.25
C GLY A 68 -13.70 -2.58 -7.51
N ALA A 69 -12.95 -1.77 -8.26
CA ALA A 69 -13.42 -1.15 -9.51
C ALA A 69 -13.70 -2.17 -10.64
N ARG A 70 -13.17 -3.39 -10.54
CA ARG A 70 -13.49 -4.50 -11.45
C ARG A 70 -14.58 -5.43 -10.91
N GLY A 71 -14.84 -5.37 -9.60
CA GLY A 71 -15.77 -6.27 -8.89
C GLY A 71 -17.19 -5.73 -8.75
N GLY A 72 -17.45 -4.46 -9.07
CA GLY A 72 -18.78 -3.85 -9.02
C GLY A 72 -18.92 -2.64 -9.93
N ASP A 73 -20.15 -2.17 -10.10
CA ASP A 73 -20.46 -1.02 -10.98
C ASP A 73 -19.98 0.32 -10.39
N TYR A 74 -19.92 0.40 -9.07
CA TYR A 74 -19.46 1.56 -8.32
C TYR A 74 -18.46 1.14 -7.25
N LEU A 75 -17.35 1.85 -7.18
CA LEU A 75 -16.40 1.78 -6.08
C LEU A 75 -16.48 3.08 -5.28
N ILE A 76 -16.72 2.97 -3.98
CA ILE A 76 -16.60 4.07 -3.03
C ILE A 76 -15.31 3.88 -2.26
N THR A 77 -14.42 4.86 -2.31
CA THR A 77 -13.13 4.91 -1.60
C THR A 77 -12.94 6.29 -1.00
N GLU A 78 -12.01 6.44 -0.06
CA GLU A 78 -11.77 7.69 0.67
C GLU A 78 -10.28 8.05 0.76
N ALA A 79 -10.03 9.28 1.21
CA ALA A 79 -8.70 9.76 1.56
C ALA A 79 -8.77 10.34 2.98
N GLY A 80 -7.71 10.13 3.76
CA GLY A 80 -7.54 10.79 5.05
C GLY A 80 -7.28 12.30 4.88
N PHE A 81 -7.66 13.07 5.90
CA PHE A 81 -7.79 14.54 5.84
C PHE A 81 -8.86 15.03 4.84
N GLY A 82 -9.15 16.33 4.87
CA GLY A 82 -10.20 16.97 4.07
C GLY A 82 -9.87 18.42 3.74
#